data_AF-A0AAU1L1C2-F1
#
_entry.id   AF-A0AAU1L1C2-F1
#
_cell.length_a   1.000
_cell.length_b   1.000
_cell.length_c   1.000
_cell.angle_alpha   90.00
_cell.angle_beta   90.00
_cell.angle_gamma   90.00
#
_symmetry.space_group_name_H-M   'P 1'
#
loop_
_entity.id
_entity.type
_entity.pdbx_description
1 polymer ?
#
loop_
_entity_poly.entity_id
_entity_poly.type
_entity_poly.pdbx_seq_one_letter_code
_entity_poly.pdbx_strand_id
1 'polypeptide(L)' 'MTYSEADRQRLMRQTLDNFARRSDEGLDNFLAHVRHRLEAARHMGVEIPEDLATRVERLSLQRGWSARWSMP' A
#
# COMPACT_ATOMS: atom_id res chain seq x y z
N MET A 1 -32.97 7.36 22.97
CA MET A 1 -32.64 6.18 22.14
C MET A 1 -31.31 5.64 22.58
N THR A 2 -31.29 4.49 23.24
CA THR A 2 -30.06 3.75 23.56
C THR A 2 -29.89 2.68 22.48
N TYR A 3 -28.80 2.74 21.73
CA TYR A 3 -28.45 1.69 20.75
C TYR A 3 -28.34 0.34 21.45
N SER A 4 -28.84 -0.72 20.83
CA SER A 4 -28.65 -2.08 21.33
C SER A 4 -27.15 -2.45 21.28
N GLU A 5 -26.74 -3.45 22.06
CA GLU A 5 -25.36 -3.93 22.03
C GLU A 5 -24.96 -4.44 20.63
N ALA A 6 -25.89 -5.10 19.93
CA ALA A 6 -25.68 -5.55 18.56
C ALA A 6 -25.45 -4.39 17.57
N ASP A 7 -26.17 -3.28 17.73
CA ASP A 7 -25.97 -2.09 16.89
C ASP A 7 -24.61 -1.44 17.13
N ARG A 8 -24.15 -1.39 18.39
CA ARG A 8 -22.82 -0.87 18.73
C ARG A 8 -21.71 -1.73 18.14
N GLN A 9 -21.83 -3.06 18.26
CA GLN A 9 -20.84 -3.98 17.68
C GLN A 9 -20.78 -3.88 16.16
N ARG A 10 -21.94 -3.77 15.49
CA ARG A 10 -22.01 -3.56 14.04
C ARG A 10 -21.33 -2.25 13.62
N LEU A 11 -21.57 -1.16 14.35
CA LEU A 11 -20.96 0.14 14.06
C LEU A 11 -19.44 0.10 14.26
N MET A 12 -18.95 -0.53 15.34
CA MET A 12 -17.52 -0.69 15.59
C MET A 12 -16.85 -1.50 14.48
N ARG A 13 -17.45 -2.62 14.06
CA ARG A 13 -16.93 -3.43 12.95
C ARG A 13 -16.87 -2.62 11.64
N GLN A 14 -17.94 -1.92 11.29
CA GLN A 14 -17.95 -1.05 10.11
C GLN A 14 -16.89 0.05 10.18
N THR A 15 -16.63 0.60 11.37
CA THR A 15 -15.60 1.62 11.57
C THR A 15 -14.20 1.04 11.37
N LEU A 16 -13.93 -0.15 11.93
CA LEU A 16 -12.66 -0.85 11.76
C LEU A 16 -12.43 -1.25 10.29
N ASP A 17 -13.45 -1.78 9.62
CA ASP A 17 -13.37 -2.16 8.20
C ASP A 17 -13.11 -0.93 7.32
N ASN A 18 -13.77 0.20 7.59
CA ASN A 18 -13.52 1.45 6.88
C ASN A 18 -12.13 2.02 7.14
N PHE A 19 -11.64 1.92 8.38
CA PHE A 19 -10.28 2.34 8.72
C PHE A 19 -9.26 1.48 7.95
N ALA A 20 -9.39 0.16 8.02
CA ALA A 20 -8.51 -0.78 7.33
C ALA A 20 -8.48 -0.49 5.82
N ARG A 21 -9.64 -0.34 5.18
CA ARG A 21 -9.73 -0.01 3.75
C ARG A 21 -9.02 1.29 3.40
N ARG A 22 -9.21 2.36 4.18
CA ARG A 22 -8.56 3.66 3.93
C ARG A 22 -7.05 3.60 4.18
N SER A 23 -6.61 2.83 5.18
CA SER A 23 -5.20 2.59 5.45
C SER A 23 -4.53 1.81 4.31
N ASP A 24 -5.24 0.81 3.77
CA ASP A 24 -4.81 0.04 2.61
C ASP A 24 -4.67 0.92 1.36
N GLU A 25 -5.66 1.76 1.06
CA GLU A 25 -5.61 2.72 -0.05
C GLU A 25 -4.43 3.71 0.14
N GLY A 26 -4.19 4.18 1.36
CA GLY A 26 -3.06 5.06 1.69
C GLY A 26 -1.70 4.39 1.48
N LEU A 27 -1.58 3.12 1.88
CA LEU A 27 -0.36 2.33 1.70
C LEU A 27 -0.09 2.07 0.21
N ASP A 28 -1.12 1.74 -0.57
CA ASP A 28 -0.99 1.56 -2.02
C ASP A 28 -0.53 2.85 -2.71
N ASN A 29 -1.13 3.99 -2.36
CA ASN A 29 -0.72 5.28 -2.93
C ASN A 29 0.74 5.62 -2.59
N PHE A 30 1.15 5.39 -1.34
CA PHE A 30 2.53 5.61 -0.93
C PHE A 30 3.51 4.69 -1.67
N LEU A 31 3.17 3.40 -1.77
CA LEU A 31 3.99 2.43 -2.48
C LEU A 31 4.11 2.80 -3.97
N ALA A 32 3.02 3.19 -4.63
CA ALA A 32 3.04 3.68 -6.01
C ALA A 32 3.95 4.90 -6.18
N HIS A 33 3.93 5.84 -5.23
CA HIS A 33 4.80 7.01 -5.25
C HIS A 33 6.29 6.64 -5.12
N VAL A 34 6.63 5.81 -4.13
CA VAL A 34 8.01 5.31 -3.97
C VAL A 34 8.47 4.61 -5.24
N ARG A 35 7.59 3.79 -5.82
CA ARG A 35 7.89 3.08 -7.06
C ARG A 35 8.26 4.04 -8.20
N HIS A 36 7.40 5.01 -8.47
CA HIS A 36 7.63 6.03 -9.48
C HIS A 36 8.95 6.79 -9.28
N ARG A 37 9.30 7.11 -8.03
CA ARG A 37 10.57 7.79 -7.70
C ARG A 37 11.80 6.92 -7.97
N LEU A 38 11.73 5.62 -7.67
CA LEU A 38 12.79 4.68 -7.97
C LEU A 38 12.98 4.51 -9.48
N GLU A 39 11.90 4.43 -10.24
CA GLU A 39 11.96 4.37 -11.71
C GLU A 39 12.60 5.64 -12.29
N ALA A 40 12.21 6.83 -11.81
CA ALA A 40 12.82 8.09 -12.21
C ALA A 40 14.33 8.14 -11.88
N ALA A 41 14.72 7.71 -10.68
CA ALA A 41 16.13 7.64 -10.28
C ALA A 41 16.93 6.73 -11.21
N ARG A 42 16.39 5.56 -11.56
CA ARG A 42 17.00 4.62 -12.50
C ARG A 42 17.19 5.25 -13.89
N HIS A 43 16.18 5.96 -14.42
CA HIS A 43 16.28 6.65 -15.71
C HIS A 43 17.32 7.77 -15.70
N MET A 44 17.59 8.37 -14.55
CA MET A 44 18.66 9.36 -14.37
C MET A 44 20.04 8.74 -14.13
N GLY A 45 20.16 7.41 -14.15
CA GLY A 45 21.42 6.70 -13.86
C GLY A 45 21.84 6.77 -12.39
N VAL A 46 20.92 7.11 -11.49
CA VAL A 46 21.16 7.09 -10.05
C VAL A 46 21.16 5.64 -9.57
N GLU A 47 22.23 5.25 -8.88
CA GLU A 47 22.32 3.94 -8.26
C GLU A 47 21.28 3.81 -7.14
N ILE A 48 20.49 2.75 -7.21
CA ILE A 48 19.46 2.43 -6.22
C ILE A 48 20.03 1.33 -5.32
N PRO A 49 20.06 1.53 -3.99
CA PRO A 49 20.45 0.49 -3.06
C PRO A 49 19.61 -0.79 -3.25
N GLU A 50 20.29 -1.93 -3.38
CA GLU A 50 19.63 -3.23 -3.62
C GLU A 50 18.65 -3.59 -2.50
N ASP A 51 18.95 -3.22 -1.26
CA ASP A 51 18.07 -3.43 -0.11
C ASP A 51 16.75 -2.66 -0.27
N LEU A 52 16.81 -1.42 -0.77
CA LEU A 52 15.64 -0.59 -1.03
C LEU A 52 14.82 -1.17 -2.18
N ALA A 53 15.47 -1.54 -3.28
CA ALA A 53 14.80 -2.16 -4.43
C ALA A 53 14.07 -3.46 -4.03
N THR A 54 14.75 -4.33 -3.29
CA THR A 54 14.20 -5.61 -2.80
C THR A 54 13.03 -5.39 -1.83
N ARG A 55 13.11 -4.38 -0.95
CA ARG A 55 12.02 -4.06 -0.02
C ARG A 55 10.77 -3.61 -0.77
N VAL A 56 10.91 -2.76 -1.80
CA VAL A 56 9.79 -2.31 -2.63
C VAL A 56 9.26 -3.45 -3.50
N GLU A 57 10.16 -4.29 -4.03
CA GLU A 57 9.97 -5.67 -4.49
C GLU A 57 8.88 -6.42 -3.70
N ARG A 58 9.30 -6.80 -2.49
CA ARG A 58 8.54 -7.63 -1.57
C ARG A 58 7.20 -7.00 -1.16
N LEU A 59 7.19 -5.69 -0.89
CA LEU A 59 5.95 -4.98 -0.53
C LEU A 59 4.95 -4.97 -1.67
N SER A 60 5.40 -4.79 -2.90
CA SER A 60 4.53 -4.84 -4.09
C SER A 60 3.89 -6.22 -4.26
N LEU A 61 4.69 -7.28 -4.11
CA LEU A 61 4.20 -8.66 -4.13
C LEU A 61 3.16 -8.96 -3.05
N GLN A 62 3.37 -8.49 -1.82
CA GLN A 62 2.41 -8.66 -0.72
C GLN A 62 1.07 -7.97 -0.99
N ARG A 63 1.05 -6.92 -1.81
CA ARG A 63 -0.16 -6.22 -2.26
C ARG A 63 -0.78 -6.85 -3.52
N GLY A 64 -0.24 -7.98 -3.99
CA GLY A 64 -0.69 -8.65 -5.22
C GLY A 64 -0.28 -7.94 -6.50
N TRP A 65 0.66 -6.99 -6.42
CA TRP A 65 1.18 -6.29 -7.59
C TRP A 65 2.27 -7.13 -8.26
N SER A 66 2.31 -7.11 -9.60
CA SER A 66 3.31 -7.86 -10.37
C SER A 66 4.73 -7.52 -9.93
N ALA A 67 5.53 -8.54 -9.60
CA ALA A 67 6.94 -8.43 -9.21
C ALA A 67 7.77 -7.69 -10.26
N ARG A 68 7.42 -7.90 -11.52
CA ARG A 68 8.05 -7.25 -12.65
C ARG A 68 7.30 -5.98 -12.96
N TRP A 69 7.86 -4.88 -12.49
CA TRP A 69 7.59 -3.55 -12.99
C TRP A 69 7.62 -3.62 -14.52
N SER A 70 6.47 -3.37 -15.14
CA SER A 70 6.29 -3.49 -16.59
C SER A 70 7.24 -2.51 -17.28
N MET A 71 8.30 -3.03 -17.89
CA MET A 71 9.08 -2.35 -18.92
C MET A 71 8.16 -2.06 -20.12
N PRO A 72 8.14 -0.81 -20.58
CA PRO A 72 8.55 -0.46 -21.93
C PRO A 72 10.06 -0.20 -21.99
#